data_AF-A0A950M6F9-F1
#
_entry.id   AF-A0A950M6F9-F1
#
_cell.length_a   1.000
_cell.length_b   1.000
_cell.length_c   1.000
_cell.angle_alpha   90.00
_cell.angle_beta   90.00
_cell.angle_gamma   90.00
#
_symmetry.space_group_name_H-M   'P 1'
#
loop_
_entity.id
_entity.type
_entity.pdbx_description
1 polymer ?
#
loop_
_entity_poly.entity_id
_entity_poly.type
_entity_poly.pdbx_seq_one_letter_code
_entity_poly.pdbx_strand_id
1 'polypeptide(L)'
;GACYLVWLGWKLIRSTGALGGRTKLPVPPGGFFLQGFLVALSNPKTLLFFGAFFPQFIDPHGDYVGQVILLGATAMAFAAVSDSTYAIMSGRAGAFLSARRARIASTVGGACLIGGGIWLAASRAR
;
A
#
# COMPACT_ATOMS: atom_id res chain seq x y z
N GLY A 1 -2.12 16.40 -5.71
CA GLY A 1 -2.23 14.96 -6.05
C GLY A 1 -1.66 14.67 -7.42
N ALA A 2 -2.33 15.12 -8.48
CA ALA A 2 -1.95 14.86 -9.87
C ALA A 2 -0.47 15.17 -10.18
N CYS A 3 0.01 16.40 -9.91
CA CYS A 3 1.41 16.78 -10.17
C CYS A 3 2.41 15.88 -9.42
N TYR A 4 2.06 15.44 -8.20
CA TYR A 4 2.91 14.56 -7.42
C TYR A 4 3.00 13.15 -8.01
N LEU A 5 1.89 12.61 -8.53
CA LEU A 5 1.87 11.32 -9.24
C LEU A 5 2.69 11.37 -10.53
N VAL A 6 2.56 12.45 -11.31
CA VAL A 6 3.36 12.66 -12.52
C VAL A 6 4.85 12.73 -12.17
N TRP A 7 5.20 13.50 -11.13
CA TRP A 7 6.58 13.60 -10.66
C TRP A 7 7.14 12.25 -10.15
N LEU A 8 6.37 11.49 -9.36
CA LEU A 8 6.75 10.15 -8.90
C LEU A 8 6.97 9.19 -10.07
N GLY A 9 6.06 9.18 -11.04
CA GLY A 9 6.17 8.33 -12.22
C GLY A 9 7.38 8.68 -13.07
N TRP A 10 7.66 9.97 -13.28
CA TRP A 10 8.87 10.44 -13.95
C TRP A 10 10.15 9.98 -13.23
N LYS A 11 10.19 10.12 -11.90
CA LYS A 11 11.32 9.67 -11.07
C LYS A 11 11.52 8.15 -11.19
N LEU A 12 10.43 7.38 -11.22
CA LEU A 12 10.48 5.93 -11.33
C LEU A 12 11.01 5.47 -12.70
N ILE A 13 10.59 6.10 -13.80
CA ILE A 13 11.11 5.82 -15.15
C ILE A 13 12.60 6.15 -15.24
N ARG A 14 13.05 7.23 -14.57
CA ARG A 14 14.47 7.61 -14.54
C ARG A 14 15.33 6.75 -13.62
N SER A 15 14.75 5.96 -12.72
CA SER A 15 15.53 5.09 -11.82
C SER A 15 16.33 4.05 -12.62
N THR A 16 17.65 3.95 -12.39
CA THR A 16 18.62 3.21 -13.23
C THR A 16 18.48 1.68 -13.19
N GLY A 17 17.34 1.12 -12.74
CA GLY A 17 17.17 -0.32 -12.59
C GLY A 17 18.13 -0.93 -11.57
N ALA A 18 18.83 -0.10 -10.80
CA ALA A 18 19.73 -0.50 -9.73
C ALA A 18 18.91 -1.03 -8.54
N LEU A 19 18.38 -2.24 -8.69
CA LEU A 19 18.14 -3.14 -7.56
C LEU A 19 19.47 -3.59 -6.91
N GLY A 20 20.61 -3.23 -7.52
CA GLY A 20 21.97 -3.64 -7.16
C GLY A 20 22.67 -2.80 -6.10
N GLY A 21 21.93 -2.28 -5.13
CA GLY A 21 22.51 -1.76 -3.90
C GLY A 21 21.83 -2.42 -2.72
N ARG A 22 22.39 -3.53 -2.21
CA ARG A 22 22.09 -4.01 -0.84
C ARG A 22 22.59 -2.97 0.16
N THR A 23 22.04 -1.76 0.12
CA THR A 23 22.09 -0.87 1.25
C THR A 23 21.22 -1.54 2.30
N LYS A 24 21.84 -2.06 3.36
CA LYS A 24 21.10 -2.46 4.55
C LYS A 24 20.35 -1.21 4.99
N LEU A 25 19.05 -1.18 4.74
CA LEU A 25 18.22 -0.09 5.24
C LEU A 25 18.36 -0.09 6.77
N PRO A 26 18.51 1.10 7.38
CA PRO A 26 18.55 1.20 8.83
C PRO A 26 17.30 0.53 9.42
N VAL A 27 17.49 -0.37 10.37
CA VAL A 27 16.36 -0.95 11.10
C VAL A 27 15.76 0.17 11.97
N PRO A 28 14.45 0.44 11.88
CA PRO A 28 13.82 1.48 12.69
C PRO A 28 13.90 1.11 14.18
N PRO A 29 13.91 2.10 15.10
CA PRO A 29 13.74 1.85 16.52
C PRO A 29 12.44 1.06 16.77
N GLY A 30 12.53 -0.09 17.44
CA GLY A 30 11.39 -1.00 17.65
C GLY A 30 11.04 -1.93 16.47
N GLY A 31 11.81 -1.88 15.38
CA GLY A 31 11.70 -2.79 14.25
C GLY A 31 10.57 -2.46 13.27
N PHE A 32 10.57 -3.16 12.13
CA PHE A 32 9.61 -2.93 11.05
C PHE A 32 8.16 -3.23 11.44
N PHE A 33 7.94 -4.15 12.38
CA PHE A 33 6.59 -4.44 12.88
C PHE A 33 5.99 -3.24 13.60
N LEU A 34 6.73 -2.65 14.56
CA LEU A 34 6.23 -1.49 15.30
C LEU A 34 6.05 -0.29 14.39
N GLN A 35 6.98 -0.05 13.46
CA GLN A 35 6.84 1.00 12.46
C GLN A 35 5.57 0.81 11.63
N GLY A 36 5.34 -0.40 11.10
CA GLY A 36 4.15 -0.73 10.31
C GLY A 36 2.87 -0.58 11.12
N PHE A 37 2.86 -1.06 12.37
CA PHE A 37 1.74 -0.91 13.29
C PHE A 37 1.40 0.56 13.55
N LEU A 38 2.40 1.40 13.84
CA LEU A 38 2.20 2.83 14.06
C LEU A 38 1.73 3.55 12.80
N VAL A 39 2.25 3.20 11.62
CA VAL A 39 1.78 3.75 10.33
C VAL A 39 0.32 3.38 10.07
N ALA A 40 -0.06 2.13 10.35
CA ALA A 40 -1.43 1.66 10.20
C ALA A 40 -2.37 2.35 11.18
N LEU A 41 -1.99 2.45 12.46
CA LEU A 41 -2.76 3.10 13.51
C LEU A 41 -2.93 4.61 13.25
N SER A 42 -1.88 5.26 12.75
CA SER A 42 -1.87 6.70 12.41
C SER A 42 -2.60 7.01 11.10
N ASN A 43 -3.18 6.02 10.42
CA ASN A 43 -3.89 6.24 9.16
C ASN A 43 -5.38 6.57 9.45
N PRO A 44 -5.77 7.87 9.46
CA PRO A 44 -7.14 8.25 9.78
C PRO A 44 -8.13 7.76 8.72
N LYS A 45 -7.67 7.49 7.49
CA LYS A 45 -8.53 7.02 6.40
C LYS A 45 -9.12 5.66 6.73
N THR A 46 -8.33 4.77 7.33
CA THR A 46 -8.76 3.43 7.72
C THR A 46 -9.81 3.49 8.84
N LEU A 47 -9.56 4.32 9.85
CA LEU A 47 -10.50 4.53 10.95
C LEU A 47 -11.83 5.11 10.47
N LEU A 48 -11.77 6.13 9.60
CA LEU A 48 -12.97 6.74 9.01
C LEU A 48 -13.74 5.76 8.13
N PHE A 49 -13.03 4.95 7.34
CA PHE A 49 -13.65 3.93 6.51
C PHE A 49 -14.41 2.89 7.36
N PHE A 50 -13.74 2.29 8.34
CA PHE A 50 -14.41 1.29 9.20
C PHE A 50 -15.50 1.90 10.06
N GLY A 51 -15.30 3.12 10.59
CA GLY A 51 -16.33 3.83 11.34
C GLY A 51 -17.60 4.12 10.53
N ALA A 52 -17.48 4.35 9.22
CA ALA A 52 -18.63 4.53 8.33
C ALA A 52 -19.21 3.21 7.80
N PHE A 53 -18.38 2.18 7.65
CA PHE A 53 -18.76 0.92 7.00
C PHE A 53 -19.30 -0.12 7.97
N PHE A 54 -18.67 -0.33 9.12
CA PHE A 54 -19.05 -1.38 10.08
C PHE A 54 -20.49 -1.25 10.59
N PRO A 55 -21.00 -0.04 10.93
CA PRO A 55 -22.38 0.08 11.40
C PRO A 55 -23.44 -0.42 10.40
N GLN A 56 -23.11 -0.52 9.11
CA GLN A 56 -24.02 -1.03 8.09
C GLN A 56 -24.24 -2.55 8.17
N PHE A 57 -23.36 -3.28 8.87
CA PHE A 57 -23.37 -4.74 9.00
C PHE A 57 -23.63 -5.21 10.44
N ILE A 58 -23.88 -4.28 11.37
CA ILE A 58 -24.10 -4.56 12.78
C ILE A 58 -25.59 -4.48 13.07
N ASP A 59 -26.12 -5.49 13.77
CA ASP A 59 -27.46 -5.42 14.35
C ASP A 59 -27.44 -4.49 15.58
N PRO A 60 -28.19 -3.36 15.58
CA PRO A 60 -28.25 -2.43 16.69
C PRO A 60 -28.84 -3.03 17.98
N HIS A 61 -29.59 -4.14 17.89
CA HIS A 61 -30.24 -4.78 19.02
C HIS A 61 -29.41 -5.93 19.63
N GLY A 62 -28.29 -6.30 19.01
CA GLY A 62 -27.40 -7.36 19.47
C GLY A 62 -26.19 -6.88 20.27
N ASP A 63 -25.24 -7.79 20.52
CA ASP A 63 -23.94 -7.43 21.11
C ASP A 63 -23.10 -6.62 20.12
N TYR A 64 -23.12 -5.29 20.29
CA TYR A 64 -22.39 -4.36 19.45
C TYR A 64 -20.87 -4.59 19.51
N VAL A 65 -20.32 -4.82 20.70
CA VAL A 65 -18.87 -4.95 20.89
C VAL A 65 -18.36 -6.24 20.25
N GLY A 66 -19.06 -7.35 20.47
CA GLY A 66 -18.72 -8.63 19.85
C GLY A 66 -18.76 -8.59 18.33
N GLN A 67 -19.78 -7.95 17.74
CA GLN A 67 -19.89 -7.81 16.28
C GLN A 67 -18.78 -6.93 15.68
N VAL A 68 -18.43 -5.82 16.33
CA VAL A 68 -17.30 -4.96 15.91
C VAL A 68 -15.98 -5.73 15.97
N ILE A 69 -15.75 -6.48 17.05
CA ILE A 69 -14.53 -7.30 17.19
C ILE A 69 -14.49 -8.37 16.10
N LEU A 70 -15.61 -9.05 15.82
CA LEU A 70 -15.70 -10.07 14.79
C LEU A 70 -15.37 -9.50 13.41
N LEU A 71 -16.06 -8.42 13.00
CA LEU A 71 -15.84 -7.75 11.72
C LEU A 71 -14.40 -7.22 11.58
N GLY A 72 -13.88 -6.60 12.65
CA GLY A 72 -12.51 -6.10 12.73
C GLY A 72 -11.47 -7.23 12.58
N ALA A 73 -11.65 -8.33 13.31
CA ALA A 73 -10.77 -9.48 13.25
C ALA A 73 -10.79 -10.15 11.86
N THR A 74 -11.97 -10.30 11.25
CA THR A 74 -12.09 -10.81 9.88
C THR A 74 -11.36 -9.90 8.89
N ALA A 75 -11.58 -8.58 8.95
CA ALA A 75 -10.89 -7.64 8.07
C ALA A 75 -9.35 -7.67 8.26
N MET A 76 -8.88 -7.73 9.52
CA MET A 76 -7.47 -7.86 9.84
C MET A 76 -6.86 -9.18 9.33
N ALA A 77 -7.59 -10.29 9.43
CA ALA A 77 -7.13 -11.58 8.92
C ALA A 77 -6.95 -11.52 7.39
N PHE A 78 -7.91 -10.96 6.66
CA PHE A 78 -7.79 -10.77 5.22
C PHE A 78 -6.60 -9.89 4.85
N ALA A 79 -6.43 -8.75 5.53
CA ALA A 79 -5.30 -7.84 5.31
C ALA A 79 -3.96 -8.52 5.61
N ALA A 80 -3.86 -9.25 6.72
CA ALA A 80 -2.64 -9.97 7.09
C ALA A 80 -2.27 -11.03 6.06
N VAL A 81 -3.25 -11.80 5.55
CA VAL A 81 -3.02 -12.81 4.52
C VAL A 81 -2.59 -12.15 3.20
N SER A 82 -3.28 -11.10 2.75
CA SER A 82 -2.94 -10.42 1.49
C SER A 82 -1.54 -9.81 1.54
N ASP A 83 -1.24 -9.08 2.61
CA ASP A 83 0.00 -8.34 2.76
C ASP A 83 1.19 -9.28 2.98
N SER A 84 1.00 -10.34 3.78
CA SER A 84 2.03 -11.37 3.96
C SER A 84 2.32 -12.11 2.67
N THR A 85 1.28 -12.46 1.89
CA THR A 85 1.45 -13.09 0.58
C THR A 85 2.27 -12.17 -0.34
N TYR A 86 1.93 -10.88 -0.40
CA TYR A 86 2.67 -9.90 -1.20
C TYR A 86 4.11 -9.71 -0.71
N ALA A 87 4.34 -9.65 0.61
CA ALA A 87 5.67 -9.54 1.20
C ALA A 87 6.55 -10.75 0.86
N ILE A 88 6.02 -11.97 0.98
CA ILE A 88 6.73 -13.21 0.61
C ILE A 88 7.03 -13.23 -0.89
N MET A 89 6.05 -12.91 -1.74
CA MET A 89 6.23 -12.86 -3.19
C MET A 89 7.29 -11.83 -3.60
N SER A 90 7.27 -10.63 -3.02
CA SER A 90 8.24 -9.57 -3.32
C SER A 90 9.66 -9.94 -2.87
N GLY A 91 9.81 -10.59 -1.70
CA GLY A 91 11.08 -11.12 -1.23
C GLY A 91 11.69 -12.16 -2.19
N ARG A 92 10.86 -13.04 -2.76
CA ARG A 92 11.29 -14.00 -3.78
C ARG A 92 11.54 -13.36 -5.15
N ALA A 93 10.76 -12.34 -5.52
CA ALA A 93 10.89 -11.64 -6.79
C ALA A 93 12.27 -10.98 -6.93
N GLY A 94 12.85 -10.45 -5.83
CA GLY A 94 14.21 -9.90 -5.82
C GLY A 94 15.28 -10.88 -6.33
N ALA A 95 15.10 -12.20 -6.15
CA ALA A 95 16.02 -13.21 -6.65
C ALA A 95 15.90 -13.45 -8.17
N PHE A 96 14.75 -13.13 -8.78
CA PHE A 96 14.45 -13.38 -10.19
C PHE A 96 14.42 -12.11 -11.08
N LEU A 97 14.54 -10.93 -10.47
CA LEU A 97 14.55 -9.65 -11.17
C LEU A 97 15.96 -9.31 -11.68
N SER A 98 16.21 -9.65 -12.95
CA SER A 98 17.35 -9.08 -13.68
C SER A 98 17.20 -7.56 -13.84
N ALA A 99 18.30 -6.85 -14.05
CA ALA A 99 18.30 -5.40 -14.28
C ALA A 99 17.33 -4.96 -15.39
N ARG A 100 17.21 -5.78 -16.46
CA ARG A 100 16.25 -5.54 -17.55
C ARG A 100 14.80 -5.64 -17.09
N ARG A 101 14.45 -6.68 -16.33
CA ARG A 101 13.08 -6.87 -15.80
C ARG A 101 12.71 -5.78 -14.80
N ALA A 102 13.65 -5.39 -13.96
CA ALA A 102 13.49 -4.27 -13.03
C ALA A 102 13.23 -2.95 -13.78
N ARG A 103 14.01 -2.68 -14.83
CA ARG A 103 13.83 -1.48 -15.66
C ARG A 103 12.46 -1.46 -16.35
N ILE A 104 11.99 -2.59 -16.87
CA ILE A 104 10.65 -2.70 -17.47
C ILE A 104 9.58 -2.42 -16.41
N ALA A 105 9.66 -3.07 -15.24
CA ALA A 105 8.70 -2.88 -14.16
C ALA A 105 8.64 -1.41 -13.69
N SER A 106 9.79 -0.76 -13.49
CA SER A 106 9.85 0.67 -13.15
C SER A 106 9.28 1.57 -14.24
N THR A 107 9.51 1.22 -15.51
CA THR A 107 9.00 2.02 -16.64
C THR A 107 7.48 1.90 -16.74
N VAL A 108 6.93 0.68 -16.66
CA VAL A 108 5.48 0.43 -16.69
C VAL A 108 4.80 1.07 -15.48
N GLY A 109 5.32 0.83 -14.26
CA GLY A 109 4.77 1.44 -13.05
C GLY A 109 4.81 2.96 -13.10
N GLY A 110 5.89 3.55 -13.62
CA GLY A 110 6.01 5.00 -13.76
C GLY A 110 5.06 5.58 -14.81
N ALA A 111 4.86 4.89 -15.94
CA ALA A 111 3.88 5.27 -16.95
C ALA A 111 2.44 5.24 -16.39
N CYS A 112 2.10 4.19 -15.61
CA CYS A 112 0.81 4.12 -14.93
C CYS A 112 0.60 5.26 -13.94
N LEU A 113 1.63 5.65 -13.18
CA LEU A 113 1.55 6.79 -12.26
C LEU A 113 1.34 8.12 -12.99
N ILE A 114 2.05 8.35 -14.10
CA ILE A 114 1.86 9.56 -14.93
C ILE A 114 0.45 9.58 -15.52
N GLY A 115 0.02 8.46 -16.12
CA GLY A 115 -1.31 8.32 -16.70
C GLY A 115 -2.42 8.56 -15.68
N GLY A 116 -2.32 7.94 -14.50
CA GLY A 116 -3.25 8.16 -13.39
C GLY A 116 -3.23 9.59 -12.87
N GLY A 117 -2.06 10.25 -12.82
CA GLY A 117 -1.93 11.65 -12.46
C GLY A 117 -2.61 12.60 -13.44
N ILE A 118 -2.41 12.39 -14.75
CA ILE A 118 -3.07 13.16 -15.82
C ILE A 118 -4.58 12.93 -15.77
N TRP A 119 -5.02 11.67 -15.65
CA TRP A 119 -6.44 11.34 -15.54
C TRP A 119 -7.09 11.99 -14.31
N LEU A 120 -6.43 11.99 -13.16
CA LEU A 120 -6.91 12.65 -11.95
C LEU A 120 -7.03 14.18 -12.12
N ALA A 121 -6.13 14.80 -12.87
CA ALA A 121 -6.24 16.22 -13.20
C ALA A 121 -7.44 16.49 -14.12
N ALA A 122 -7.63 15.65 -15.13
CA ALA A 122 -8.72 15.78 -16.09
C ALA A 122 -10.11 15.48 -15.48
N SER A 123 -10.21 14.55 -14.53
CA SER A 123 -11.46 14.18 -13.89
C SER A 123 -11.94 15.19 -12.84
N ARG A 124 -11.05 16.04 -12.33
CA ARG A 124 -11.41 17.16 -11.43
C ARG A 124 -11.71 18.48 -12.15
N ALA A 125 -11.38 18.57 -13.44
CA ALA A 125 -11.73 19.71 -14.28
C ALA A 125 -13.15 19.59 -14.89
N ARG A 126 -13.87 18.51 -14.56
CA ARG A 126 -15.29 18.29 -14.83
C ARG A 126 -16.04 18.33 -13.51
#